data_AF-X1RFZ2-F1
#
_entry.id   AF-X1RFZ2-F1
#
_cell.length_a   1.000
_cell.length_b   1.000
_cell.length_c   1.000
_cell.angle_alpha   90.00
_cell.angle_beta   90.00
_cell.angle_gamma   90.00
#
_symmetry.space_group_name_H-M   'P 1'
#
loop_
_entity.id
_entity.type
_entity.pdbx_description
1 polymer ?
#
loop_
_entity_poly.entity_id
_entity_poly.type
_entity_poly.pdbx_seq_one_letter_code
_entity_poly.pdbx_strand_id
1 'polypeptide(L)'
;MNKKLLITSTIFMAFIMTFSPYFTVLAQDPFVGGTLTVPMGSDALTLNPYTWGSVYESYIIGHIYDALVQNDINNQPTPVLCTGWTHNETLEKWIFTLREDVYWSDGEPLDIYDVNYT
;
A
#
# COMPACT_ATOMS: atom_id res chain seq x y z
N MET A 1 28.50 49.03 41.71
CA MET A 1 27.76 47.94 41.05
C MET A 1 28.73 46.79 40.81
N ASN A 2 28.58 45.68 41.54
CA ASN A 2 29.59 44.61 41.61
C ASN A 2 29.64 43.82 40.31
N LYS A 3 30.74 43.96 39.55
CA LYS A 3 30.97 43.23 38.28
C LYS A 3 30.84 41.70 38.43
N LYS A 4 31.08 41.16 39.64
CA LYS A 4 30.88 39.74 39.98
C LYS A 4 29.41 39.31 39.91
N LEU A 5 28.45 40.19 40.25
CA LEU A 5 27.01 39.88 40.26
C LEU A 5 26.41 39.89 38.83
N LEU A 6 26.98 40.72 37.93
CA LEU A 6 26.57 40.78 36.53
C LEU A 6 27.05 39.55 35.75
N ILE A 7 28.30 39.10 36.00
CA ILE A 7 28.89 37.95 35.31
C ILE A 7 28.19 36.64 35.70
N THR A 8 27.77 36.49 36.97
CA THR A 8 27.00 35.31 37.42
C THR A 8 25.59 35.26 36.83
N SER A 9 24.96 36.40 36.56
CA SER A 9 23.62 36.45 35.95
C SER A 9 23.64 36.08 34.47
N THR A 10 24.69 36.46 33.73
CA THR A 10 24.83 36.12 32.30
C THR A 10 25.14 34.64 32.08
N ILE A 11 25.88 34.01 33.00
CA ILE A 11 26.18 32.57 32.93
C ILE A 11 24.93 31.72 33.23
N PHE A 12 24.05 32.19 34.12
CA PHE A 12 22.81 31.47 34.43
C PHE A 12 21.78 31.54 33.28
N MET A 13 21.75 32.65 32.53
CA MET A 13 20.83 32.83 31.40
C MET A 13 21.29 32.08 30.13
N ALA A 14 22.60 31.84 29.98
CA ALA A 14 23.15 31.07 28.86
C ALA A 14 23.00 29.55 29.02
N PHE A 15 22.72 29.04 30.23
CA PHE A 15 22.58 27.61 30.48
C PHE A 15 21.18 27.05 30.16
N ILE A 16 20.16 27.91 30.08
CA ILE A 16 18.78 27.49 29.80
C ILE A 16 18.46 27.47 28.29
N MET A 17 19.27 28.14 27.44
CA MET A 17 19.06 28.15 25.98
C MET A 17 19.65 26.95 25.23
N THR A 18 20.51 26.14 25.85
CA THR A 18 21.11 24.96 25.19
C THR A 18 20.39 23.64 25.48
N PHE A 19 19.40 23.65 26.37
CA PHE A 19 18.59 22.48 26.68
C PHE A 19 17.20 22.64 26.09
N SER A 20 17.13 22.86 24.78
CA SER A 20 15.90 22.52 24.05
C SER A 20 15.80 21.00 24.11
N PRO A 21 14.84 20.40 24.84
CA PRO A 21 14.61 18.97 24.69
C PRO A 21 14.20 18.79 23.24
N TYR A 22 15.10 18.22 22.43
CA TYR A 22 14.70 17.58 21.20
C TYR A 22 13.73 16.49 21.63
N PHE A 23 12.44 16.80 21.62
CA PHE A 23 11.43 15.77 21.61
C PHE A 23 11.66 15.03 20.31
N THR A 24 12.39 13.92 20.39
CA THR A 24 12.37 12.92 19.35
C THR A 24 10.92 12.47 19.30
N VAL A 25 10.17 12.96 18.30
CA VAL A 25 8.90 12.38 17.92
C VAL A 25 9.25 11.00 17.41
N LEU A 26 9.22 10.02 18.31
CA LEU A 26 9.26 8.62 17.91
C LEU A 26 7.98 8.41 17.10
N ALA A 27 8.13 7.92 15.87
CA ALA A 27 6.98 7.46 15.11
C ALA A 27 6.20 6.48 16.01
N GLN A 28 4.89 6.68 16.11
CA GLN A 28 4.05 5.72 16.81
C GLN A 28 4.19 4.36 16.14
N ASP A 29 4.31 3.32 16.94
CA ASP A 29 4.29 1.95 16.42
C ASP A 29 3.03 1.75 15.59
N PRO A 30 3.12 1.11 14.41
CA PRO A 30 1.97 0.92 13.56
C PRO A 30 0.89 0.14 14.31
N PHE A 31 -0.30 0.71 14.39
CA PHE A 31 -1.45 0.01 14.92
C PHE A 31 -1.92 -1.03 13.90
N VAL A 32 -1.92 -2.30 14.29
CA VAL A 32 -2.33 -3.41 13.43
C VAL A 32 -3.83 -3.66 13.60
N GLY A 33 -4.57 -3.63 12.50
CA GLY A 33 -6.01 -3.86 12.45
C GLY A 33 -6.85 -2.58 12.53
N GLY A 34 -8.14 -2.74 12.80
CA GLY A 34 -9.13 -1.66 12.83
C GLY A 34 -9.94 -1.55 11.54
N THR A 35 -10.68 -0.45 11.41
CA THR A 35 -11.54 -0.17 10.25
C THR A 35 -11.04 1.07 9.54
N LEU A 36 -10.70 0.92 8.24
CA LEU A 36 -10.43 2.04 7.36
C LEU A 36 -11.74 2.42 6.65
N THR A 37 -12.15 3.68 6.78
CA THR A 37 -13.30 4.22 6.04
C THR A 37 -12.79 5.19 4.98
N VAL A 38 -13.08 4.88 3.71
CA VAL A 38 -12.69 5.70 2.56
C VAL A 38 -13.96 6.25 1.90
N PRO A 39 -14.07 7.57 1.69
CA PRO A 39 -15.21 8.14 0.98
C PRO A 39 -15.17 7.78 -0.51
N MET A 40 -16.31 7.37 -1.06
CA MET A 40 -16.49 7.11 -2.49
C MET A 40 -17.24 8.26 -3.16
N GLY A 41 -16.90 8.55 -4.42
CA GLY A 41 -17.55 9.61 -5.19
C GLY A 41 -18.87 9.20 -5.85
N SER A 42 -19.17 7.90 -5.88
CA SER A 42 -20.48 7.35 -6.26
C SER A 42 -20.70 5.98 -5.63
N ASP A 43 -21.95 5.53 -5.65
CA ASP A 43 -22.28 4.14 -5.34
C ASP A 43 -21.79 3.21 -6.47
N ALA A 44 -21.54 1.95 -6.13
CA ALA A 44 -21.28 0.89 -7.10
C ALA A 44 -22.59 0.35 -7.66
N LEU A 45 -22.71 0.24 -8.98
CA LEU A 45 -23.89 -0.33 -9.64
C LEU A 45 -23.72 -1.83 -9.85
N THR A 46 -22.49 -2.29 -10.02
CA THR A 46 -22.13 -3.69 -10.14
C THR A 46 -20.78 -3.97 -9.50
N LEU A 47 -20.61 -5.20 -9.02
CA LEU A 47 -19.33 -5.74 -8.55
C LEU A 47 -18.77 -6.79 -9.51
N ASN A 48 -19.41 -6.95 -10.68
CA ASN A 48 -18.95 -7.88 -11.69
C ASN A 48 -17.77 -7.26 -12.46
N PRO A 49 -16.57 -7.89 -12.45
CA PRO A 49 -15.36 -7.38 -13.09
C PRO A 49 -15.45 -7.27 -14.62
N TYR A 50 -16.46 -7.87 -15.26
CA TYR A 50 -16.71 -7.77 -16.70
C TYR A 50 -17.53 -6.56 -17.13
N THR A 51 -18.38 -6.05 -16.25
CA THR A 51 -19.46 -5.12 -16.64
C THR A 51 -19.39 -3.77 -15.95
N TRP A 52 -18.43 -3.57 -15.05
CA TRP A 52 -18.24 -2.29 -14.38
C TRP A 52 -17.84 -1.19 -15.38
N GLY A 53 -18.13 0.06 -15.05
CA GLY A 53 -17.88 1.19 -15.95
C GLY A 53 -17.33 2.43 -15.27
N SER A 54 -17.27 2.46 -13.94
CA SER A 54 -16.78 3.61 -13.18
C SER A 54 -15.48 3.32 -12.44
N VAL A 55 -14.65 4.34 -12.27
CA VAL A 55 -13.41 4.25 -11.48
C VAL A 55 -13.70 3.86 -10.02
N TYR A 56 -14.85 4.27 -9.46
CA TYR A 56 -15.21 3.93 -8.08
C TYR A 56 -15.50 2.43 -7.90
N GLU A 57 -16.12 1.78 -8.88
CA GLU A 57 -16.29 0.32 -8.89
C GLU A 57 -14.93 -0.39 -8.97
N SER A 58 -13.98 0.12 -9.77
CA SER A 58 -12.64 -0.50 -9.86
C SER A 58 -11.89 -0.51 -8.53
N TYR A 59 -12.11 0.48 -7.66
CA TYR A 59 -11.50 0.49 -6.33
C TYR A 59 -12.03 -0.65 -5.46
N ILE A 60 -13.32 -0.96 -5.55
CA ILE A 60 -13.92 -2.06 -4.80
C ILE A 60 -13.52 -3.39 -5.41
N ILE A 61 -13.60 -3.51 -6.75
CA ILE A 61 -13.23 -4.72 -7.50
C ILE A 61 -11.78 -5.11 -7.23
N GLY A 62 -10.84 -4.15 -7.21
CA GLY A 62 -9.44 -4.40 -6.89
C GLY A 62 -9.17 -4.83 -5.44
N HIS A 63 -10.18 -4.83 -4.57
CA HIS A 63 -10.09 -5.40 -3.23
C HIS A 63 -10.72 -6.80 -3.10
N ILE A 64 -11.49 -7.24 -4.10
CA ILE A 64 -12.22 -8.52 -4.07
C ILE A 64 -11.77 -9.51 -5.16
N TYR A 65 -11.07 -9.03 -6.20
CA TYR A 65 -10.48 -9.85 -7.26
C TYR A 65 -9.01 -9.46 -7.46
N ASP A 66 -8.19 -10.47 -7.71
CA ASP A 66 -6.79 -10.31 -8.09
C ASP A 66 -6.58 -10.59 -9.58
N ALA A 67 -5.66 -9.86 -10.21
CA ALA A 67 -5.24 -10.10 -11.59
C ALA A 67 -4.03 -11.04 -11.67
N LEU A 68 -3.65 -11.49 -12.87
CA LEU A 68 -2.38 -12.19 -13.06
C LEU A 68 -1.18 -11.30 -12.70
N VAL A 69 -1.26 -10.03 -13.12
CA VAL A 69 -0.22 -9.00 -12.98
C VAL A 69 -0.91 -7.69 -12.60
N GLN A 70 -0.30 -6.93 -11.70
CA GLN A 70 -0.72 -5.56 -11.37
C GLN A 70 0.46 -4.60 -11.46
N ASN A 71 0.21 -3.30 -11.37
CA ASN A 71 1.29 -2.32 -11.25
C ASN A 71 1.67 -2.09 -9.78
N ASP A 72 2.97 -2.01 -9.50
CA ASP A 72 3.49 -1.59 -8.19
C ASP A 72 3.38 -0.07 -7.99
N ILE A 73 3.87 0.42 -6.84
CA ILE A 73 3.88 1.85 -6.51
C ILE A 73 4.72 2.71 -7.49
N ASN A 74 5.63 2.09 -8.24
CA ASN A 74 6.45 2.72 -9.29
C ASN A 74 5.84 2.54 -10.69
N ASN A 75 4.58 2.11 -10.77
CA ASN A 75 3.88 1.75 -12.00
C ASN A 75 4.60 0.68 -12.84
N GLN A 76 5.33 -0.23 -12.19
CA GLN A 76 5.96 -1.36 -12.86
C GLN A 76 5.07 -2.60 -12.77
N PRO A 77 4.91 -3.36 -13.87
CA PRO A 77 4.20 -4.64 -13.83
C PRO A 77 4.86 -5.59 -12.84
N THR A 78 4.07 -6.14 -11.91
CA THR A 78 4.51 -7.04 -10.85
C THR A 78 3.58 -8.25 -10.74
N PRO A 79 4.10 -9.47 -10.50
CA PRO A 79 3.28 -10.67 -10.37
C PRO A 79 2.30 -10.61 -9.18
N VAL A 80 1.07 -11.08 -9.40
CA VAL A 80 0.05 -11.25 -8.34
C VAL A 80 -0.40 -12.71 -8.30
N LEU A 81 -1.37 -13.13 -9.12
CA LEU A 81 -1.79 -14.53 -9.21
C LEU A 81 -0.79 -15.41 -9.95
N CYS A 82 0.05 -14.82 -10.80
CA CYS A 82 1.20 -15.52 -11.36
C CYS A 82 2.45 -15.34 -10.48
N THR A 83 3.41 -16.26 -10.62
CA THR A 83 4.76 -16.15 -10.06
C THR A 83 5.71 -15.45 -11.03
N GLY A 84 5.34 -15.36 -12.31
CA GLY A 84 6.07 -14.68 -13.36
C GLY A 84 5.52 -15.01 -14.74
N TRP A 85 6.12 -14.40 -15.75
CA TRP A 85 5.75 -14.64 -17.14
C TRP A 85 6.97 -14.57 -18.07
N THR A 86 6.83 -15.19 -19.23
CA THR A 86 7.79 -15.13 -20.33
C THR A 86 7.06 -14.84 -21.63
N HIS A 87 7.78 -14.35 -22.65
CA HIS A 87 7.22 -14.12 -23.97
C HIS A 87 8.18 -14.58 -25.06
N ASN A 88 7.65 -14.82 -26.26
CA ASN A 88 8.49 -15.06 -27.44
C ASN A 88 9.07 -13.74 -27.98
N GLU A 89 10.01 -13.83 -28.93
CA GLU A 89 10.67 -12.65 -29.50
C GLU A 89 9.71 -11.67 -30.19
N THR A 90 8.61 -12.18 -30.78
CA THR A 90 7.62 -11.36 -31.48
C THR A 90 6.56 -10.76 -30.57
N LEU A 91 6.56 -11.06 -29.25
CA LEU A 91 5.56 -10.62 -28.27
C LEU A 91 4.12 -11.11 -28.53
N GLU A 92 3.96 -12.14 -29.36
CA GLU A 92 2.65 -12.70 -29.74
C GLU A 92 2.23 -13.86 -28.83
N LYS A 93 3.16 -14.44 -28.07
CA LYS A 93 2.89 -15.54 -27.14
C LYS A 93 3.46 -15.21 -25.77
N TRP A 94 2.60 -15.29 -24.77
CA TRP A 94 2.91 -15.07 -23.38
C TRP A 94 2.60 -16.33 -22.58
N ILE A 95 3.51 -16.72 -21.69
CA ILE A 95 3.35 -17.87 -20.79
C ILE A 95 3.41 -17.33 -19.37
N PHE A 96 2.33 -17.50 -18.62
CA PHE A 96 2.23 -17.15 -17.21
C PHE A 96 2.30 -18.42 -16.36
N THR A 97 3.08 -18.40 -15.29
CA THR A 97 3.12 -19.49 -14.31
C THR A 97 2.26 -19.12 -13.12
N LEU A 98 1.17 -19.86 -12.88
CA LEU A 98 0.25 -19.57 -11.76
C LEU A 98 0.84 -19.97 -10.41
N ARG A 99 0.36 -19.34 -9.35
CA ARG A 99 0.54 -19.81 -7.97
C ARG A 99 -0.31 -21.04 -7.73
N GLU A 100 0.16 -21.93 -6.85
CA GLU A 100 -0.54 -23.17 -6.48
C GLU A 100 -1.22 -23.07 -5.11
N ASP A 101 -0.94 -22.00 -4.34
CA ASP A 101 -1.40 -21.76 -2.97
C ASP A 101 -2.50 -20.69 -2.90
N VAL A 102 -3.25 -20.50 -3.98
CA VAL A 102 -4.35 -19.53 -4.07
C VAL A 102 -5.68 -20.25 -3.98
N TYR A 103 -6.56 -19.69 -3.16
CA TYR A 103 -7.91 -20.19 -2.93
C TYR A 103 -8.90 -19.04 -3.11
N TRP A 104 -10.07 -19.38 -3.65
CA TRP A 104 -11.22 -18.50 -3.62
C TRP A 104 -11.71 -18.28 -2.19
N SER A 105 -12.51 -17.24 -1.98
CA SER A 105 -13.03 -16.88 -0.66
C SER A 105 -13.93 -17.95 -0.01
N ASP A 106 -14.44 -18.90 -0.80
CA ASP A 106 -15.20 -20.07 -0.34
C ASP A 106 -14.32 -21.30 -0.01
N GLY A 107 -13.02 -21.21 -0.29
CA GLY A 107 -12.02 -22.23 0.00
C GLY A 107 -11.71 -23.17 -1.17
N GLU A 108 -12.37 -23.04 -2.32
CA GLU A 108 -12.00 -23.82 -3.51
C GLU A 108 -10.64 -23.35 -4.04
N PRO A 109 -9.74 -24.26 -4.46
CA PRO A 109 -8.45 -23.88 -5.03
C PRO A 109 -8.66 -23.19 -6.39
N LEU A 110 -7.90 -22.13 -6.64
CA LEU A 110 -7.84 -21.50 -7.96
C LEU A 110 -7.14 -22.46 -8.94
N ASP A 111 -7.73 -22.69 -10.12
CA ASP A 111 -7.10 -23.47 -11.18
C ASP A 111 -6.98 -22.72 -12.51
N ILE A 112 -6.37 -23.37 -13.50
CA ILE A 112 -6.15 -22.79 -14.83
C ILE A 112 -7.45 -22.58 -15.62
N TYR A 113 -8.51 -23.34 -15.33
CA TYR A 113 -9.79 -23.20 -16.01
C TYR A 113 -10.51 -21.93 -15.59
N ASP A 114 -10.38 -21.53 -14.31
CA ASP A 114 -10.88 -20.24 -13.83
C ASP A 114 -10.27 -19.08 -14.63
N VAL A 115 -8.94 -19.07 -14.76
CA VAL A 115 -8.21 -18.03 -15.51
C VAL A 115 -8.52 -18.04 -17.01
N ASN A 116 -8.81 -19.21 -17.59
CA ASN A 116 -9.13 -19.34 -19.01
C ASN A 116 -10.61 -19.01 -19.34
N TYR A 117 -11.50 -19.12 -18.36
CA TYR A 117 -12.90 -18.71 -18.51
C TYR A 117 -13.04 -17.19 -18.56
N THR A 118 -12.10 -16.49 -17.93
CA THR A 118 -12.14 -15.05 -17.71
C THR A 118 -11.61 -14.20 -18.86
#